data_AF-A0A2M7R066-F1
#
_entry.id   AF-A0A2M7R066-F1
#
_cell.length_a   1.000
_cell.length_b   1.000
_cell.length_c   1.000
_cell.angle_alpha   90.00
_cell.angle_beta   90.00
_cell.angle_gamma   90.00
#
_symmetry.space_group_name_H-M   'P 1'
#
loop_
_entity.id
_entity.type
_entity.pdbx_description
1 polymer ?
#
loop_
_entity_poly.entity_id
_entity_poly.type
_entity_poly.pdbx_seq_one_letter_code
_entity_poly.pdbx_strand_id
1 'polypeptide(L)'
;MHDVVNFVDLNLMNMLYLVFVGFVGGLVSGFIGSGGAFVLTPGMMSMGVPGLVAVASNMCHKFPKALVGAIKRAKYGQVDVKLGLIMGASAEAGVVYGAHIQENIKRSFGDAGSNLYVSVAFVVVLAIIGTYMMLDALKSIKSAKMHEEEKVTKIARWVQSINIPGTMVYFKSSY
;
A
#
# COMPACT_ATOMS: atom_id res chain seq x y z
N MET A 1 24.58 -27.08 8.70
CA MET A 1 23.11 -27.04 8.56
C MET A 1 22.48 -26.91 9.96
N HIS A 2 22.87 -25.90 10.75
CA HIS A 2 22.44 -25.78 12.16
C HIS A 2 22.29 -24.34 12.71
N ASP A 3 22.34 -23.28 11.88
CA ASP A 3 22.26 -21.89 12.35
C ASP A 3 21.03 -21.10 11.83
N VAL A 4 19.90 -21.77 11.57
CA VAL A 4 18.72 -21.13 10.95
C VAL A 4 17.50 -20.98 11.86
N VAL A 5 17.62 -21.15 13.18
CA VAL A 5 16.43 -21.15 14.07
C VAL A 5 16.59 -20.41 15.39
N ASN A 6 17.48 -19.41 15.47
CA ASN A 6 17.49 -18.43 16.59
C ASN A 6 17.06 -17.04 16.09
N PHE A 7 15.95 -16.97 15.36
CA PHE A 7 15.53 -15.70 14.74
C PHE A 7 14.79 -14.74 15.66
N VAL A 8 14.24 -15.22 16.79
CA VAL A 8 13.61 -14.39 17.84
C VAL A 8 13.59 -15.18 19.15
N ASP A 9 14.20 -14.66 20.21
CA ASP A 9 13.86 -15.12 21.57
C ASP A 9 12.41 -14.72 21.85
N LEU A 10 11.50 -15.69 21.84
CA LEU A 10 10.08 -15.49 22.14
C LEU A 10 9.90 -15.33 23.65
N ASN A 11 10.49 -14.29 24.20
CA ASN A 11 10.19 -13.83 25.54
C ASN A 11 8.79 -13.19 25.55
N LEU A 12 8.08 -13.26 26.68
CA LEU A 12 6.77 -12.63 26.85
C LEU A 12 6.80 -11.13 26.45
N MET A 13 7.92 -10.45 26.71
CA MET A 13 8.14 -9.06 26.33
C MET A 13 8.18 -8.86 24.80
N ASN A 14 8.87 -9.73 24.06
CA ASN A 14 8.96 -9.64 22.60
C ASN A 14 7.62 -10.00 21.93
N MET A 15 6.86 -10.91 22.54
CA MET A 15 5.52 -11.27 22.08
C MET A 15 4.53 -10.10 22.27
N LEU A 16 4.55 -9.44 23.43
CA LEU A 16 3.77 -8.23 23.68
C LEU A 16 4.15 -7.09 22.73
N TYR A 17 5.45 -6.90 22.48
CA TYR A 17 5.94 -5.91 21.53
C TYR A 17 5.42 -6.18 20.10
N LEU A 18 5.48 -7.43 19.64
CA LEU A 18 4.94 -7.84 18.33
C LEU A 18 3.44 -7.59 18.22
N VAL A 19 2.67 -7.92 19.27
CA VAL A 19 1.23 -7.67 19.29
C VAL A 19 0.95 -6.17 19.24
N PHE A 20 1.68 -5.36 19.99
CA PHE A 20 1.49 -3.91 20.00
C PHE A 20 1.87 -3.27 18.66
N VAL A 21 3.04 -3.60 18.10
CA VAL A 21 3.49 -3.11 16.79
C VAL A 21 2.56 -3.59 15.68
N GLY A 22 2.11 -4.85 15.75
CA GLY A 22 1.14 -5.41 14.81
C GLY A 22 -0.23 -4.76 14.91
N PHE A 23 -0.69 -4.43 16.11
CA PHE A 23 -1.97 -3.76 16.36
C PHE A 23 -1.95 -2.31 15.86
N VAL A 24 -0.95 -1.52 16.28
CA VAL A 24 -0.79 -0.13 15.83
C VAL A 24 -0.54 -0.08 14.32
N GLY A 25 0.35 -0.94 13.81
CA GLY A 25 0.62 -1.05 12.39
C GLY A 25 -0.59 -1.48 11.58
N GLY A 26 -1.40 -2.40 12.13
CA GLY A 26 -2.65 -2.85 11.54
C GLY A 26 -3.71 -1.75 11.49
N LEU A 27 -3.89 -0.99 12.58
CA LEU A 27 -4.85 0.12 12.63
C LEU A 27 -4.49 1.23 11.65
N VAL A 28 -3.26 1.75 11.74
CA VAL A 28 -2.79 2.84 10.86
C VAL A 28 -2.85 2.39 9.41
N SER A 29 -2.48 1.14 9.13
CA SER A 29 -2.59 0.63 7.78
C SER A 29 -4.02 0.38 7.32
N GLY A 30 -4.92 -0.02 8.21
CA GLY A 30 -6.32 -0.24 7.89
C GLY A 30 -6.95 1.05 7.38
N PHE A 31 -6.66 2.16 8.05
CA PHE A 31 -7.13 3.48 7.62
C PHE A 31 -6.52 3.94 6.29
N ILE A 32 -5.23 3.67 6.06
CA ILE A 32 -4.56 4.03 4.80
C ILE A 32 -4.95 3.07 3.65
N GLY A 33 -5.43 1.86 3.96
CA GLY A 33 -5.73 0.82 2.97
C GLY A 33 -4.51 0.15 2.33
N SER A 34 -3.28 0.42 2.82
CA SER A 34 -2.03 -0.06 2.19
C SER A 34 -1.57 -1.47 2.61
N GLY A 35 -2.26 -2.13 3.56
CA GLY A 35 -2.07 -3.54 3.93
C GLY A 35 -0.92 -3.89 4.90
N GLY A 36 -0.41 -2.97 5.72
CA GLY A 36 0.27 -3.22 7.01
C GLY A 36 1.79 -3.24 6.95
N ALA A 37 2.35 -3.52 5.76
CA ALA A 37 3.77 -3.81 5.63
C ALA A 37 4.71 -2.64 5.97
N PHE A 38 4.25 -1.39 5.95
CA PHE A 38 5.10 -0.24 6.26
C PHE A 38 5.53 -0.21 7.73
N VAL A 39 4.72 -0.73 8.65
CA VAL A 39 5.09 -0.88 10.09
C VAL A 39 5.68 -2.26 10.37
N LEU A 40 5.13 -3.30 9.74
CA LEU A 40 5.54 -4.68 10.02
C LEU A 40 6.98 -4.98 9.53
N THR A 41 7.42 -4.41 8.41
CA THR A 41 8.79 -4.62 7.91
C THR A 41 9.85 -4.09 8.88
N PRO A 42 9.83 -2.82 9.31
CA PRO A 42 10.79 -2.31 10.28
C PRO A 42 10.62 -2.95 11.66
N GLY A 43 9.39 -3.33 12.05
CA GLY A 43 9.14 -4.07 13.28
C GLY A 43 9.86 -5.43 13.32
N MET A 44 9.78 -6.21 12.23
CA MET A 44 10.52 -7.47 12.12
C MET A 44 12.04 -7.25 12.05
N MET A 45 12.49 -6.23 11.30
CA MET A 45 13.92 -5.90 11.23
C MET A 45 14.50 -5.47 12.58
N SER A 46 13.72 -4.74 13.39
CA SER A 46 14.11 -4.36 14.76
C SER A 46 14.29 -5.55 15.70
N MET A 47 13.72 -6.72 15.36
CA MET A 47 13.87 -7.95 16.11
C MET A 47 15.03 -8.82 15.62
N GLY A 48 15.85 -8.31 14.69
CA GLY A 48 16.99 -9.02 14.14
C GLY A 48 16.68 -9.86 12.89
N VAL A 49 15.46 -9.81 12.37
CA VAL A 49 15.12 -10.50 11.12
C VAL A 49 15.83 -9.80 9.95
N PRO A 50 16.57 -10.53 9.09
CA PRO A 50 17.20 -9.94 7.92
C PRO A 50 16.19 -9.19 7.05
N GLY A 51 16.55 -7.99 6.60
CA GLY A 51 15.64 -7.09 5.87
C GLY A 51 15.06 -7.72 4.61
N LEU A 52 15.87 -8.48 3.87
CA LEU A 52 15.42 -9.22 2.70
C LEU A 52 14.29 -10.21 3.02
N VAL A 53 14.42 -10.95 4.12
CA VAL A 53 13.43 -11.95 4.55
C VAL A 53 12.15 -11.25 5.03
N ALA A 54 12.29 -10.16 5.79
CA ALA A 54 11.16 -9.36 6.27
C ALA A 54 10.32 -8.78 5.11
N VAL A 55 10.97 -8.19 4.11
CA VAL A 55 10.29 -7.63 2.93
C VAL A 55 9.61 -8.73 2.11
N ALA A 56 10.33 -9.81 1.80
CA ALA A 56 9.79 -10.93 1.03
C ALA A 56 8.56 -11.55 1.70
N SER A 57 8.61 -11.75 3.03
CA SER A 57 7.50 -12.33 3.80
C SER A 57 6.25 -11.45 3.77
N ASN A 58 6.43 -10.14 3.89
CA ASN A 58 5.33 -9.17 3.80
C ASN A 58 4.71 -9.11 2.39
N MET A 59 5.52 -9.26 1.33
CA MET A 59 5.03 -9.34 -0.05
C MET A 59 4.19 -10.61 -0.28
N CYS A 60 4.68 -11.76 0.19
CA CYS A 60 3.99 -13.04 0.09
C CYS A 60 2.60 -13.01 0.75
N HIS A 61 2.46 -12.36 1.91
CA HIS A 61 1.16 -12.23 2.57
C HIS A 61 0.19 -11.25 1.86
N LYS A 62 0.71 -10.22 1.18
CA LYS A 62 -0.13 -9.27 0.44
C LYS A 62 -0.63 -9.83 -0.89
N PHE A 63 0.15 -10.68 -1.54
CA PHE A 63 -0.15 -11.20 -2.87
C PHE A 63 -1.52 -11.91 -2.96
N PRO A 64 -1.90 -12.86 -2.08
CA PRO A 64 -3.21 -13.52 -2.14
C PRO A 64 -4.37 -12.55 -1.98
N LYS A 65 -4.25 -11.55 -1.09
CA LYS A 65 -5.31 -10.54 -0.88
C LYS A 65 -5.51 -9.68 -2.12
N ALA A 66 -4.41 -9.26 -2.74
CA ALA A 66 -4.45 -8.52 -3.99
C ALA A 66 -5.05 -9.35 -5.13
N LEU A 67 -4.67 -10.64 -5.24
CA LEU A 67 -5.18 -11.55 -6.25
C LEU A 67 -6.70 -11.78 -6.11
N VAL A 68 -7.18 -12.08 -4.90
CA VAL A 68 -8.62 -12.27 -4.65
C VAL A 68 -9.39 -10.98 -4.93
N GLY A 69 -8.85 -9.82 -4.53
CA GLY A 69 -9.44 -8.51 -4.83
C GLY A 69 -9.51 -8.22 -6.34
N ALA A 70 -8.43 -8.53 -7.07
CA ALA A 70 -8.37 -8.38 -8.52
C ALA A 70 -9.37 -9.29 -9.23
N ILE A 71 -9.47 -10.57 -8.85
CA ILE A 71 -10.46 -11.51 -9.40
C ILE A 71 -11.88 -11.02 -9.13
N LYS A 72 -12.17 -10.54 -7.92
CA LYS A 72 -13.49 -10.00 -7.57
C LYS A 72 -13.83 -8.77 -8.42
N ARG A 73 -12.91 -7.82 -8.60
CA ARG A 73 -13.12 -6.65 -9.48
C ARG A 73 -13.21 -7.03 -10.96
N ALA A 74 -12.49 -8.07 -11.39
CA ALA A 74 -12.56 -8.59 -12.76
C ALA A 74 -13.96 -9.14 -13.08
N LYS A 75 -14.59 -9.82 -12.12
CA LYS A 75 -15.98 -10.29 -12.26
C LYS A 75 -17.00 -9.15 -12.44
N TYR A 76 -16.69 -7.95 -11.95
CA TYR A 76 -17.52 -6.75 -12.15
C TYR A 76 -17.19 -5.97 -13.42
N GLY A 77 -16.28 -6.46 -14.28
CA GLY A 77 -15.85 -5.77 -15.50
C GLY A 77 -15.01 -4.50 -15.24
N GLN A 78 -14.53 -4.29 -14.01
CA GLN A 78 -13.78 -3.09 -13.60
C GLN A 78 -12.26 -3.25 -13.71
N VAL A 79 -11.79 -4.22 -14.50
CA VAL A 79 -10.36 -4.54 -14.66
C VAL A 79 -9.96 -4.35 -16.11
N ASP A 80 -9.07 -3.38 -16.33
CA ASP A 80 -8.34 -3.26 -17.59
C ASP A 80 -7.16 -4.23 -17.58
N VAL A 81 -7.34 -5.36 -18.27
CA VAL A 81 -6.32 -6.42 -18.36
C VAL A 81 -5.07 -5.92 -19.10
N LYS A 82 -5.22 -5.01 -20.07
CA LYS A 82 -4.09 -4.45 -20.83
C LYS A 82 -3.24 -3.57 -19.94
N LEU A 83 -3.86 -2.69 -19.16
CA LEU A 83 -3.17 -1.88 -18.17
C LEU A 83 -2.51 -2.77 -17.09
N GLY A 84 -3.25 -3.78 -16.60
CA GLY A 84 -2.73 -4.74 -15.62
C GLY A 84 -1.48 -5.49 -16.10
N LEU A 85 -1.45 -5.91 -17.36
CA LEU A 85 -0.30 -6.59 -17.96
C LEU A 85 0.92 -5.65 -18.07
N ILE A 86 0.72 -4.41 -18.51
CA ILE A 86 1.80 -3.41 -18.63
C ILE A 86 2.38 -3.09 -17.24
N MET A 87 1.51 -2.90 -16.24
CA MET A 87 1.92 -2.68 -14.85
C MET A 87 2.64 -3.91 -14.27
N GLY A 88 2.17 -5.11 -14.58
CA GLY A 88 2.80 -6.36 -14.17
C GLY A 88 4.21 -6.52 -14.74
N ALA A 89 4.37 -6.34 -16.06
CA ALA A 89 5.65 -6.48 -16.73
C ALA A 89 6.67 -5.42 -16.28
N SER A 90 6.23 -4.17 -16.09
CA SER A 90 7.10 -3.11 -15.56
C SER A 90 7.49 -3.35 -14.10
N ALA A 91 6.57 -3.84 -13.27
CA ALA A 91 6.87 -4.21 -11.88
C ALA A 91 7.85 -5.38 -11.80
N GLU A 92 7.68 -6.42 -12.62
CA GLU A 92 8.57 -7.58 -12.68
C GLU A 92 9.99 -7.15 -13.09
N ALA A 93 10.13 -6.34 -14.14
CA ALA A 93 11.42 -5.79 -14.56
C ALA A 93 12.09 -4.98 -13.44
N GLY A 94 11.33 -4.15 -12.73
CA GLY A 94 11.82 -3.38 -11.59
C GLY A 94 12.30 -4.25 -10.43
N VAL A 95 11.57 -5.33 -10.11
CA VAL A 95 11.94 -6.27 -9.04
C VAL A 95 13.21 -7.03 -9.40
N VAL A 96 13.33 -7.53 -10.63
CA VAL A 96 14.55 -8.24 -11.09
C VAL A 96 15.76 -7.33 -11.02
N TYR A 97 15.64 -6.10 -11.50
CA TYR A 97 16.71 -5.11 -11.44
C TYR A 97 17.09 -4.75 -9.99
N GLY A 98 16.10 -4.52 -9.14
CA GLY A 98 16.32 -4.23 -7.71
C GLY A 98 16.97 -5.39 -6.96
N ALA A 99 16.57 -6.62 -7.25
CA ALA A 99 17.18 -7.82 -6.68
C ALA A 99 18.64 -7.96 -7.08
N HIS A 100 18.99 -7.66 -8.34
CA HIS A 100 20.37 -7.70 -8.80
C HIS A 100 21.24 -6.65 -8.08
N ILE A 101 20.73 -5.43 -7.90
CA ILE A 101 21.42 -4.40 -7.10
C ILE A 101 21.63 -4.88 -5.66
N GLN A 102 20.58 -5.44 -5.05
CA GLN A 102 20.65 -5.91 -3.67
C GLN A 102 21.64 -7.07 -3.50
N GLU A 103 21.70 -8.00 -4.46
CA GLU A 103 22.66 -9.09 -4.46
C GLU A 103 24.10 -8.58 -4.63
N ASN A 104 24.32 -7.61 -5.50
CA ASN A 104 25.63 -6.98 -5.67
C ASN A 104 26.10 -6.28 -4.39
N ILE A 105 25.21 -5.54 -3.71
CA ILE A 105 25.50 -4.90 -2.43
C ILE A 105 25.80 -5.95 -1.35
N LYS A 106 25.02 -7.04 -1.31
CA LYS A 106 25.25 -8.16 -0.38
C LYS A 106 26.63 -8.79 -0.60
N ARG A 107 27.05 -8.99 -1.85
CA ARG A 107 28.36 -9.56 -2.20
C ARG A 107 29.51 -8.63 -1.82
N SER A 108 29.35 -7.31 -1.96
CA SER A 108 30.40 -6.34 -1.66
C SER A 108 30.51 -5.95 -0.18
N PHE A 109 29.40 -5.88 0.56
CA PHE A 109 29.34 -5.34 1.93
C PHE A 109 28.83 -6.34 2.98
N GLY A 110 28.56 -7.59 2.60
CA GLY A 110 28.07 -8.64 3.49
C GLY A 110 26.62 -8.44 3.96
N ASP A 111 26.19 -9.29 4.90
CA ASP A 111 24.80 -9.27 5.41
C ASP A 111 24.47 -7.97 6.16
N ALA A 112 25.43 -7.38 6.88
CA ALA A 112 25.23 -6.12 7.59
C ALA A 112 25.00 -4.94 6.64
N GLY A 113 25.78 -4.86 5.55
CA GLY A 113 25.60 -3.82 4.52
C GLY A 113 24.28 -3.95 3.76
N SER A 114 23.87 -5.19 3.45
CA SER A 114 22.57 -5.44 2.81
C SER A 114 21.38 -5.05 3.70
N ASN A 115 21.44 -5.36 5.00
CA ASN A 115 20.40 -4.95 5.94
C ASN A 115 20.31 -3.41 6.07
N LEU A 116 21.45 -2.72 6.17
CA LEU A 116 21.48 -1.26 6.21
C LEU A 116 20.91 -0.65 4.92
N TYR A 117 21.31 -1.18 3.76
CA TYR A 117 20.77 -0.74 2.47
C TYR A 117 19.25 -0.88 2.42
N VAL A 118 18.71 -2.04 2.81
CA VAL A 118 17.26 -2.27 2.85
C VAL A 118 16.58 -1.27 3.79
N SER A 119 17.09 -1.08 5.01
CA SER A 119 16.53 -0.12 5.96
C SER A 119 16.53 1.31 5.42
N VAL A 120 17.65 1.77 4.86
CA VAL A 120 17.78 3.14 4.33
C VAL A 120 16.88 3.34 3.12
N ALA A 121 16.90 2.40 2.16
CA ALA A 121 16.01 2.44 1.01
C ALA A 121 14.54 2.49 1.43
N PHE A 122 14.16 1.69 2.43
CA PHE A 122 12.81 1.66 2.95
C PHE A 122 12.40 2.98 3.59
N VAL A 123 13.25 3.58 4.43
CA VAL A 123 13.00 4.89 5.06
C VAL A 123 12.86 5.98 4.01
N VAL A 124 13.75 6.02 3.02
CA VAL A 124 13.71 7.01 1.94
C VAL A 124 12.43 6.87 1.12
N VAL A 125 12.07 5.65 0.72
CA VAL A 125 10.84 5.39 -0.04
C VAL A 125 9.59 5.79 0.76
N LEU A 126 9.52 5.43 2.05
CA LEU A 126 8.38 5.81 2.89
C LEU A 126 8.30 7.32 3.13
N ALA A 127 9.43 8.01 3.29
CA ALA A 127 9.45 9.45 3.43
C ALA A 127 8.92 10.14 2.17
N ILE A 128 9.35 9.66 0.99
CA ILE A 128 8.89 10.17 -0.30
C ILE A 128 7.38 9.92 -0.46
N ILE A 129 6.93 8.66 -0.34
CA ILE A 129 5.51 8.31 -0.51
C ILE A 129 4.64 9.03 0.53
N GLY A 130 5.07 9.09 1.79
CA GLY A 130 4.36 9.77 2.86
C GLY A 130 4.22 11.27 2.60
N THR A 131 5.29 11.91 2.11
CA THR A 131 5.24 13.33 1.73
C THR A 131 4.31 13.54 0.54
N TYR A 132 4.41 12.73 -0.52
CA TYR A 132 3.50 12.81 -1.67
C TYR A 132 2.05 12.61 -1.28
N MET A 133 1.75 11.61 -0.45
CA MET A 133 0.39 11.38 0.07
C MET A 133 -0.10 12.55 0.93
N MET A 134 0.75 13.12 1.77
CA MET A 134 0.37 14.29 2.57
C MET A 134 0.05 15.49 1.70
N LEU A 135 0.89 15.76 0.69
CA LEU A 135 0.65 16.82 -0.28
C LEU A 135 -0.62 16.58 -1.09
N ASP A 136 -0.86 15.33 -1.52
CA ASP A 136 -2.06 14.94 -2.26
C ASP A 136 -3.32 15.03 -1.39
N ALA A 137 -3.25 14.61 -0.13
CA ALA A 137 -4.35 14.73 0.83
C ALA A 137 -4.70 16.20 1.10
N LEU A 138 -3.70 17.07 1.32
CA LEU A 138 -3.92 18.51 1.50
C LEU A 138 -4.48 19.17 0.24
N LYS A 139 -3.99 18.78 -0.94
CA LYS A 139 -4.50 19.26 -2.22
C LYS A 139 -5.92 18.76 -2.46
N SER A 140 -6.23 17.51 -2.13
CA SER A 140 -7.56 16.91 -2.23
C SER A 140 -8.56 17.60 -1.30
N ILE A 141 -8.19 17.93 -0.06
CA ILE A 141 -9.04 18.73 0.86
C ILE A 141 -9.27 20.14 0.30
N LYS A 142 -8.24 20.76 -0.29
CA LYS A 142 -8.36 22.08 -0.93
C LYS A 142 -9.22 22.05 -2.21
N SER A 143 -9.08 20.99 -3.01
CA SER A 143 -9.91 20.74 -4.20
C SER A 143 -11.34 20.34 -3.84
N ALA A 144 -11.57 19.65 -2.73
CA ALA A 144 -12.89 19.35 -2.20
C ALA A 144 -13.60 20.63 -1.73
N LYS A 145 -12.88 21.56 -1.07
CA LYS A 145 -13.37 22.92 -0.79
C LYS A 145 -13.67 23.71 -2.08
N MET A 146 -12.90 23.52 -3.14
CA MET A 146 -13.17 24.12 -4.46
C MET A 146 -14.36 23.46 -5.20
N HIS A 147 -14.66 22.18 -4.94
CA HIS A 147 -15.84 21.48 -5.48
C HIS A 147 -17.13 21.75 -4.69
N GLU A 148 -17.05 22.09 -3.40
CA GLU A 148 -18.19 22.70 -2.67
C GLU A 148 -18.52 24.10 -3.20
N GLU A 149 -17.52 24.83 -3.72
CA GLU A 149 -17.68 26.08 -4.47
C GLU A 149 -17.90 25.87 -5.97
N GLU A 150 -18.27 24.67 -6.43
CA GLU A 150 -18.76 24.50 -7.79
C GLU A 150 -20.15 25.16 -7.89
N LYS A 151 -20.14 26.49 -8.07
CA LYS A 151 -21.31 27.31 -8.38
C LYS A 151 -22.00 26.64 -9.56
N VAL A 152 -23.15 26.00 -9.28
CA VAL A 152 -24.07 25.43 -10.27
C VAL A 152 -24.11 26.35 -11.49
N THR A 153 -23.57 25.88 -12.62
CA THR A 153 -23.47 26.65 -13.86
C THR A 153 -24.87 27.17 -14.23
N LYS A 154 -24.99 28.40 -14.78
CA LYS A 154 -26.29 29.01 -15.10
C LYS A 154 -27.21 28.08 -15.91
N ILE A 155 -26.62 27.21 -16.73
CA ILE A 155 -27.30 26.20 -17.54
C ILE A 155 -27.90 25.09 -16.66
N ALA A 156 -27.18 24.58 -15.65
CA ALA A 156 -27.70 23.57 -14.73
C ALA A 156 -28.84 24.10 -13.85
N ARG A 157 -28.78 25.37 -13.41
CA ARG A 157 -29.91 26.03 -12.73
C ARG A 157 -31.12 26.23 -13.65
N TRP A 158 -30.87 26.57 -14.92
CA TRP A 158 -31.93 26.74 -15.91
C TRP A 158 -32.61 25.40 -16.25
N VAL A 159 -31.84 24.33 -16.43
CA VAL A 159 -32.39 22.98 -16.67
C VAL A 159 -33.13 22.45 -15.43
N GLN A 160 -32.65 22.70 -14.21
CA GLN A 160 -33.38 22.36 -12.98
C GLN A 160 -34.67 23.17 -12.80
N SER A 161 -34.75 24.38 -13.37
CA SER A 161 -35.98 25.18 -13.34
C SER A 161 -37.05 24.69 -14.33
N ILE A 162 -36.67 23.83 -15.28
CA ILE A 162 -37.62 23.17 -16.18
C ILE A 162 -38.17 21.96 -15.43
N ASN A 163 -39.32 22.13 -14.80
CA ASN A 163 -40.06 21.07 -14.15
C ASN A 163 -40.66 20.16 -15.24
N ILE A 164 -39.95 19.10 -15.64
CA ILE A 164 -40.45 18.12 -16.62
C ILE A 164 -41.37 17.13 -15.87
N PRO A 165 -42.70 17.19 -16.06
CA PRO A 165 -43.60 16.25 -15.40
C PRO A 165 -43.30 14.82 -15.87
N GLY A 166 -43.01 13.92 -14.93
CA GLY A 166 -42.89 12.48 -15.18
C GLY A 166 -41.48 11.85 -15.13
N THR A 167 -40.43 12.57 -14.73
CA THR A 167 -39.06 12.02 -14.68
C THR A 167 -38.42 12.00 -13.29
N MET A 168 -39.21 11.71 -12.25
CA MET A 168 -38.65 11.23 -10.97
C MET A 168 -38.01 9.85 -11.18
N VAL A 169 -36.75 9.84 -11.63
CA VAL A 169 -35.93 8.62 -11.68
C VAL A 169 -35.57 8.25 -10.25
N TYR A 170 -36.39 7.39 -9.64
CA TYR A 170 -36.07 6.73 -8.40
C TYR A 170 -34.92 5.74 -8.65
N PHE A 171 -33.72 6.08 -8.21
CA PHE A 171 -32.68 5.07 -8.04
C PHE A 171 -33.03 4.22 -6.83
N LYS A 172 -33.34 2.95 -7.07
CA LYS A 172 -33.63 1.98 -6.02
C LYS A 172 -32.32 1.70 -5.26
N SER A 173 -32.18 2.31 -4.08
CA SER A 173 -31.14 1.93 -3.12
C SER A 173 -31.49 0.55 -2.59
N SER A 174 -30.78 -0.48 -3.05
CA SER A 174 -30.83 -1.80 -2.42
C SER A 174 -30.02 -1.76 -1.13
N TYR A 175 -30.72 -2.04 -0.03
CA TYR A 175 -30.19 -2.46 1.26
C TYR A 175 -29.28 -3.68 1.12
#